data_AF-A0A3A1VIV5-F1
#
_entry.id   AF-A0A3A1VIV5-F1
#
_cell.length_a   1.000
_cell.length_b   1.000
_cell.length_c   1.000
_cell.angle_alpha   90.00
_cell.angle_beta   90.00
_cell.angle_gamma   90.00
#
_symmetry.space_group_name_H-M   'P 1'
#
loop_
_entity.id
_entity.type
_entity.pdbx_description
1 polymer ?
#
loop_
_entity_poly.entity_id
_entity_poly.type
_entity_poly.pdbx_seq_one_letter_code
_entity_poly.pdbx_strand_id
1 'polypeptide(L)'
;MATFRARLRGRNEVPPVRTNASGFAVFTEFLRKGGSSSGGGIGSGAVPGGGSGGGIGSGAVPGGGSGGGIGSGAVPGGGSGGGGIGSGAVPGGSNGGGIGSGVTYSNRSGIGTGVTVNRHLQLRFRLRLFNIRRVTEAHIHLGRPGTNGPIVAYLYGPNRSGVSFTSGTITGTLQDSDLVGPLAGTSIARLVREIQRGNAYVNVYTRRNPGGEIRGQIS
;
A
#
# COMPACT_ATOMS: atom_id res chain seq x y z
N MET A 1 18.52 -5.11 9.48
CA MET A 1 17.05 -5.06 9.37
C MET A 1 16.51 -4.74 10.75
N ALA A 2 15.71 -3.69 10.90
CA ALA A 2 15.16 -3.32 12.19
C ALA A 2 13.94 -4.18 12.55
N THR A 3 13.70 -4.32 13.86
CA THR A 3 12.48 -4.91 14.40
C THR A 3 11.86 -3.94 15.38
N PHE A 4 10.58 -3.63 15.18
CA PHE A 4 9.81 -2.72 16.03
C PHE A 4 8.71 -3.49 16.74
N ARG A 5 8.30 -2.99 17.90
CA ARG A 5 7.35 -3.66 18.79
C ARG A 5 6.32 -2.67 19.32
N ALA A 6 5.11 -3.15 19.56
CA ALA A 6 4.09 -2.40 20.27
C ALA A 6 3.39 -3.29 21.29
N ARG A 7 3.17 -2.77 22.50
CA ARG A 7 2.36 -3.43 23.53
C ARG A 7 1.01 -2.74 23.62
N LEU A 8 -0.05 -3.48 23.33
CA LEU A 8 -1.40 -2.95 23.22
C LEU A 8 -2.17 -3.16 24.52
N ARG A 9 -2.75 -2.07 25.06
CA ARG A 9 -3.56 -2.09 26.28
C ARG A 9 -4.64 -1.01 26.22
N GLY A 10 -5.78 -1.24 26.86
CA GLY A 10 -6.86 -0.25 26.91
C GLY A 10 -6.46 1.05 27.60
N ARG A 11 -5.57 1.00 28.60
CA ARG A 11 -5.05 2.22 29.27
C ARG A 11 -4.24 3.15 28.36
N ASN A 12 -3.79 2.65 27.20
CA ASN A 12 -3.04 3.43 26.22
C ASN A 12 -3.97 4.06 25.17
N GLU A 13 -5.25 3.71 25.14
CA GLU A 13 -6.24 4.40 24.30
C GLU A 13 -6.37 5.86 24.69
N VAL A 14 -6.87 6.67 23.75
CA VAL A 14 -7.10 8.09 23.96
C VAL A 14 -8.56 8.40 23.56
N PRO A 15 -9.48 8.53 24.53
CA PRO A 15 -9.28 8.36 25.97
C PRO A 15 -9.09 6.89 26.40
N PRO A 16 -8.53 6.63 27.62
CA PRO A 16 -8.29 5.27 28.10
C PRO A 16 -9.56 4.40 28.20
N VAL A 17 -9.46 3.14 27.78
CA VAL A 17 -10.54 2.15 27.84
C VAL A 17 -10.29 1.12 28.95
N ARG A 18 -11.32 0.86 29.77
CA ARG A 18 -11.30 -0.23 30.76
C ARG A 18 -11.61 -1.56 30.08
N THR A 19 -10.58 -2.37 29.83
CA THR A 19 -10.71 -3.71 29.26
C THR A 19 -9.60 -4.62 29.80
N ASN A 20 -9.86 -5.93 29.82
CA ASN A 20 -8.85 -6.97 30.06
C ASN A 20 -8.19 -7.46 28.76
N ALA A 21 -8.64 -6.95 27.61
CA ALA A 21 -8.00 -7.19 26.32
C ALA A 21 -6.56 -6.67 26.33
N SER A 22 -5.68 -7.40 25.64
CA SER A 22 -4.31 -6.97 25.43
C SER A 22 -3.76 -7.53 24.13
N GLY A 23 -2.63 -6.97 23.69
CA GLY A 23 -1.99 -7.45 22.49
C GLY A 23 -0.52 -7.09 22.40
N PHE A 24 0.14 -7.67 21.41
CA PHE A 24 1.52 -7.41 21.08
C PHE A 24 1.70 -7.43 19.57
N ALA A 25 2.27 -6.37 19.00
CA ALA A 25 2.62 -6.30 17.59
C ALA A 25 4.13 -6.34 17.42
N VAL A 26 4.60 -7.07 16.42
CA VAL A 26 6.00 -7.08 15.97
C VAL A 26 6.01 -6.72 14.50
N PHE A 27 6.90 -5.81 14.11
CA PHE A 27 7.16 -5.42 12.74
C PHE A 27 8.61 -5.68 12.42
N THR A 28 8.90 -6.31 11.29
CA THR A 28 10.26 -6.63 10.85
C THR A 28 10.44 -6.18 9.42
N GLU A 29 11.46 -5.34 9.21
CA GLU A 29 11.88 -4.91 7.88
C GLU A 29 12.47 -6.07 7.09
N PHE A 30 12.19 -6.13 5.80
CA PHE A 30 12.95 -6.96 4.87
C PHE A 30 12.98 -6.33 3.47
N LEU A 31 14.04 -6.62 2.73
CA LEU A 31 14.19 -6.16 1.35
C LEU A 31 13.73 -7.26 0.41
N ARG A 32 12.73 -6.98 -0.43
CA ARG A 32 12.32 -7.88 -1.51
C ARG A 32 13.03 -7.48 -2.79
N LYS A 33 13.61 -8.46 -3.50
CA LYS A 33 14.10 -8.28 -4.86
C LYS A 33 12.90 -7.99 -5.77
N GLY A 34 12.89 -6.85 -6.45
CA GLY A 34 11.96 -6.56 -7.53
C GLY A 34 12.19 -7.56 -8.66
N GLY A 35 11.11 -8.02 -9.29
CA GLY A 35 11.22 -8.80 -10.53
C GLY A 35 11.94 -7.96 -11.58
N SER A 36 12.84 -8.60 -12.33
CA SER A 36 13.48 -7.96 -13.49
C SER A 36 12.40 -7.71 -14.55
N SER A 37 11.88 -6.50 -14.66
CA SER A 37 11.15 -6.11 -15.88
C SER A 37 12.20 -5.83 -16.95
N SER A 38 12.73 -6.88 -17.57
CA SER A 38 13.43 -6.75 -18.84
C SER A 38 12.39 -6.34 -19.87
N GLY A 39 12.40 -5.06 -20.26
CA GLY A 39 11.70 -4.61 -21.45
C GLY A 39 12.23 -5.39 -22.65
N GLY A 40 11.32 -5.99 -23.41
CA GLY A 40 11.65 -6.80 -24.57
C GLY A 40 10.43 -7.57 -25.06
N GLY A 41 9.44 -6.86 -25.59
CA GLY A 41 8.26 -7.45 -26.21
C GLY A 41 8.01 -6.82 -27.59
N ILE A 42 8.85 -7.17 -28.56
CA ILE A 42 8.44 -7.17 -29.98
C ILE A 42 7.99 -8.59 -30.29
N GLY A 43 6.75 -8.74 -30.76
CA GLY A 43 6.16 -10.04 -31.00
C GLY A 43 4.76 -9.90 -31.56
N SER A 44 4.67 -9.50 -32.83
CA SER A 44 3.51 -9.73 -33.68
C SER A 44 3.25 -11.23 -33.81
N GLY A 45 1.99 -11.68 -33.67
CA GLY A 45 1.62 -13.04 -34.08
C GLY A 45 0.35 -13.60 -33.44
N ALA A 46 -0.74 -13.54 -34.20
CA ALA A 46 -1.85 -14.50 -34.31
C ALA A 46 -2.62 -14.99 -33.05
N VAL A 47 -3.92 -14.69 -33.05
CA VAL A 47 -5.04 -15.53 -32.53
C VAL A 47 -5.22 -16.68 -33.56
N PRO A 48 -5.50 -17.97 -33.24
CA PRO A 48 -6.63 -18.39 -32.39
C PRO A 48 -6.55 -19.73 -31.60
N GLY A 49 -7.47 -19.92 -30.65
CA GLY A 49 -8.18 -21.19 -30.45
C GLY A 49 -8.06 -21.91 -29.10
N GLY A 50 -9.18 -21.94 -28.35
CA GLY A 50 -9.67 -23.16 -27.69
C GLY A 50 -9.30 -23.43 -26.22
N GLY A 51 -10.32 -23.56 -25.37
CA GLY A 51 -10.32 -24.57 -24.30
C GLY A 51 -10.36 -24.08 -22.85
N SER A 52 -11.58 -24.04 -22.31
CA SER A 52 -12.01 -24.23 -20.92
C SER A 52 -10.99 -24.43 -19.79
N GLY A 53 -11.17 -23.69 -18.70
CA GLY A 53 -10.66 -24.07 -17.38
C GLY A 53 -10.87 -22.99 -16.33
N GLY A 54 -11.92 -23.14 -15.52
CA GLY A 54 -12.34 -22.17 -14.51
C GLY A 54 -11.31 -21.91 -13.40
N GLY A 55 -11.22 -20.65 -12.99
CA GLY A 55 -10.51 -20.18 -11.81
C GLY A 55 -11.14 -18.90 -11.31
N ILE A 56 -11.98 -19.01 -10.29
CA ILE A 56 -12.71 -17.91 -9.65
C ILE A 56 -11.74 -16.96 -8.92
N GLY A 57 -11.32 -15.90 -9.60
CA GLY A 57 -10.67 -14.74 -8.97
C GLY A 57 -11.72 -13.90 -8.24
N SER A 58 -11.67 -13.87 -6.91
CA SER A 58 -12.49 -12.96 -6.12
C SER A 58 -11.84 -11.58 -6.08
N GLY A 59 -12.27 -10.72 -6.98
CA GLY A 59 -12.03 -9.28 -6.96
C GLY A 59 -13.31 -8.54 -7.34
N ALA A 60 -13.40 -7.29 -6.88
CA ALA A 60 -14.39 -6.27 -7.17
C ALA A 60 -15.61 -6.16 -6.23
N VAL A 61 -15.65 -5.00 -5.58
CA VAL A 61 -16.79 -4.37 -4.90
C VAL A 61 -17.65 -3.70 -5.99
N PRO A 62 -18.96 -3.95 -6.10
CA PRO A 62 -19.80 -3.24 -7.06
C PRO A 62 -20.36 -1.94 -6.46
N GLY A 63 -20.08 -0.82 -7.11
CA GLY A 63 -20.85 0.42 -7.01
C GLY A 63 -21.59 0.65 -8.34
N GLY A 64 -22.91 0.81 -8.29
CA GLY A 64 -23.77 1.01 -9.46
C GLY A 64 -23.92 2.48 -9.89
N GLY A 65 -24.58 2.67 -11.04
CA GLY A 65 -25.17 3.97 -11.42
C GLY A 65 -25.18 4.29 -12.92
N SER A 66 -26.28 3.90 -13.58
CA SER A 66 -27.10 4.62 -14.59
C SER A 66 -26.52 5.40 -15.79
N GLY A 67 -27.18 5.17 -16.94
CA GLY A 67 -27.33 6.07 -18.11
C GLY A 67 -26.34 5.77 -19.23
N GLY A 68 -26.70 5.53 -20.50
CA GLY A 68 -27.89 5.81 -21.29
C GLY A 68 -27.42 6.30 -22.66
N GLY A 69 -27.91 5.71 -23.77
CA GLY A 69 -27.95 6.39 -25.07
C GLY A 69 -26.89 6.04 -26.14
N ILE A 70 -27.34 5.25 -27.11
CA ILE A 70 -27.14 5.27 -28.58
C ILE A 70 -26.26 6.36 -29.25
N GLY A 71 -25.60 6.00 -30.36
CA GLY A 71 -25.36 6.95 -31.47
C GLY A 71 -24.08 6.78 -32.29
N SER A 72 -24.23 6.29 -33.52
CA SER A 72 -23.24 6.14 -34.60
C SER A 72 -22.64 7.46 -35.12
N GLY A 73 -21.48 7.38 -35.80
CA GLY A 73 -21.13 8.36 -36.85
C GLY A 73 -19.65 8.67 -36.99
N ALA A 74 -19.01 8.12 -38.02
CA ALA A 74 -17.76 8.62 -38.57
C ALA A 74 -18.07 9.56 -39.75
N VAL A 75 -17.38 10.71 -39.87
CA VAL A 75 -16.82 11.20 -41.15
C VAL A 75 -15.75 12.29 -40.94
N PRO A 76 -14.76 12.42 -41.85
CA PRO A 76 -13.53 13.21 -41.68
C PRO A 76 -13.45 14.47 -42.60
N GLY A 77 -12.42 15.30 -42.39
CA GLY A 77 -11.74 16.02 -43.49
C GLY A 77 -11.59 17.54 -43.36
N GLY A 78 -10.45 18.06 -43.85
CA GLY A 78 -10.31 19.43 -44.35
C GLY A 78 -9.17 20.26 -43.74
N GLY A 79 -8.01 20.31 -44.41
CA GLY A 79 -6.85 21.13 -44.00
C GLY A 79 -6.68 22.45 -44.75
N SER A 80 -5.60 23.17 -44.41
CA SER A 80 -4.62 23.83 -45.34
C SER A 80 -4.15 25.24 -44.92
N GLY A 81 -2.83 25.44 -44.97
CA GLY A 81 -2.10 26.70 -45.22
C GLY A 81 -1.56 27.44 -43.99
N GLY A 82 -0.28 27.84 -43.87
CA GLY A 82 0.91 27.78 -44.73
C GLY A 82 1.93 28.87 -44.32
N GLY A 83 3.24 28.55 -44.35
CA GLY A 83 4.41 29.47 -44.36
C GLY A 83 5.04 29.83 -43.00
N GLY A 84 6.35 29.74 -42.74
CA GLY A 84 7.54 29.35 -43.53
C GLY A 84 8.83 29.37 -42.66
N ILE A 85 9.81 28.52 -43.06
CA ILE A 85 11.30 28.52 -42.96
C ILE A 85 12.02 29.40 -41.90
N GLY A 86 13.09 29.01 -41.18
CA GLY A 86 13.92 27.81 -41.08
C GLY A 86 15.29 28.17 -40.43
N SER A 87 15.81 27.34 -39.51
CA SER A 87 17.25 27.04 -39.31
C SER A 87 17.47 26.04 -38.16
N GLY A 88 18.14 24.91 -38.46
CA GLY A 88 18.81 24.03 -37.48
C GLY A 88 18.19 22.64 -37.28
N ALA A 89 18.95 21.58 -37.58
CA ALA A 89 18.52 20.20 -37.76
C ALA A 89 18.44 19.33 -36.46
N VAL A 90 17.31 18.57 -36.33
CA VAL A 90 16.99 17.20 -35.80
C VAL A 90 17.94 16.38 -34.88
N PRO A 91 17.48 15.31 -34.16
CA PRO A 91 16.16 14.97 -33.56
C PRO A 91 16.20 14.28 -32.15
N GLY A 92 15.04 14.22 -31.46
CA GLY A 92 14.68 13.11 -30.55
C GLY A 92 14.47 13.44 -29.07
N GLY A 93 13.32 13.03 -28.49
CA GLY A 93 13.15 13.01 -27.03
C GLY A 93 11.71 13.02 -26.52
N SER A 94 11.20 11.82 -26.21
CA SER A 94 9.87 11.43 -25.74
C SER A 94 9.32 12.12 -24.48
N ASN A 95 8.00 12.33 -24.46
CA ASN A 95 7.05 12.27 -23.34
C ASN A 95 7.61 12.32 -21.90
N GLY A 96 7.47 13.47 -21.24
CA GLY A 96 7.74 13.64 -19.80
C GLY A 96 6.63 13.05 -18.92
N GLY A 97 6.67 11.74 -18.70
CA GLY A 97 5.95 11.06 -17.62
C GLY A 97 6.69 11.28 -16.29
N GLY A 98 5.95 11.76 -15.29
CA GLY A 98 6.46 12.12 -13.96
C GLY A 98 7.27 11.01 -13.29
N ILE A 99 8.49 11.36 -12.90
CA ILE A 99 9.46 10.56 -12.18
C ILE A 99 8.97 10.24 -10.75
N GLY A 100 8.59 8.99 -10.52
CA GLY A 100 8.45 8.43 -9.18
C GLY A 100 9.80 8.40 -8.47
N SER A 101 9.89 9.10 -7.34
CA SER A 101 11.07 9.19 -6.49
C SER A 101 11.42 7.81 -5.89
N GLY A 102 12.23 7.05 -6.62
CA GLY A 102 12.99 5.93 -6.09
C GLY A 102 14.18 6.48 -5.30
N VAL A 103 14.29 6.13 -4.03
CA VAL A 103 15.51 6.39 -3.26
C VAL A 103 16.62 5.53 -3.87
N THR A 104 17.54 6.15 -4.62
CA THR A 104 18.75 5.50 -5.13
C THR A 104 19.72 5.27 -3.98
N TYR A 105 19.94 4.01 -3.58
CA TYR A 105 21.13 3.67 -2.80
C TYR A 105 22.32 3.64 -3.75
N SER A 106 23.08 4.73 -3.80
CA SER A 106 24.27 4.85 -4.64
C SER A 106 25.32 3.82 -4.20
N ASN A 107 25.67 2.87 -5.06
CA ASN A 107 27.02 2.33 -5.02
C ASN A 107 27.89 3.12 -5.99
N ARG A 108 29.00 3.62 -5.47
CA ARG A 108 29.97 4.46 -6.15
C ARG A 108 30.52 3.76 -7.40
N SER A 109 30.55 4.51 -8.50
CA SER A 109 31.46 4.46 -9.66
C SER A 109 32.01 3.09 -10.08
N GLY A 110 31.48 2.58 -11.19
CA GLY A 110 32.11 1.56 -12.01
C GLY A 110 31.34 1.42 -13.32
N ILE A 111 31.99 1.66 -14.45
CA ILE A 111 31.47 1.31 -15.77
C ILE A 111 31.36 -0.21 -15.78
N GLY A 112 30.16 -0.72 -15.51
CA GLY A 112 29.82 -2.13 -15.55
C GLY A 112 28.36 -2.21 -15.93
N THR A 113 28.01 -3.20 -16.76
CA THR A 113 26.64 -3.54 -17.15
C THR A 113 25.85 -3.98 -15.92
N GLY A 114 25.46 -3.01 -15.10
CA GLY A 114 24.81 -3.20 -13.82
C GLY A 114 23.34 -3.49 -14.01
N VAL A 115 22.92 -4.74 -13.80
CA VAL A 115 21.52 -5.05 -13.55
C VAL A 115 21.10 -4.25 -12.31
N THR A 116 20.32 -3.19 -12.50
CA THR A 116 19.73 -2.45 -11.38
C THR A 116 18.71 -3.38 -10.71
N VAL A 117 19.11 -3.97 -9.59
CA VAL A 117 18.20 -4.76 -8.78
C VAL A 117 17.38 -3.78 -7.94
N ASN A 118 16.20 -3.40 -8.43
CA ASN A 118 15.23 -2.65 -7.64
C ASN A 118 14.91 -3.46 -6.38
N ARG A 119 15.21 -2.94 -5.19
CA ARG A 119 14.84 -3.55 -3.92
C ARG A 119 13.78 -2.68 -3.25
N HIS A 120 12.63 -3.26 -2.95
CA HIS A 120 11.58 -2.58 -2.21
C HIS A 120 11.62 -3.02 -0.74
N LEU A 121 11.60 -2.04 0.16
CA LEU A 121 11.45 -2.29 1.58
C LEU A 121 10.02 -2.74 1.86
N GLN A 122 9.88 -3.84 2.57
CA GLN A 122 8.60 -4.35 3.05
C GLN A 122 8.65 -4.50 4.57
N LEU A 123 7.47 -4.45 5.19
CA LEU A 123 7.31 -4.54 6.63
C LEU A 123 6.42 -5.73 6.97
N ARG A 124 7.02 -6.85 7.37
CA ARG A 124 6.27 -8.02 7.85
C ARG A 124 5.77 -7.73 9.26
N PHE A 125 4.52 -8.06 9.54
CA PHE A 125 3.94 -7.89 10.87
C PHE A 125 3.37 -9.17 11.46
N ARG A 126 3.35 -9.21 12.79
CA ARG A 126 2.62 -10.19 13.60
C ARG A 126 1.92 -9.48 14.73
N LEU A 127 0.59 -9.47 14.71
CA LEU A 127 -0.28 -8.92 15.74
C LEU A 127 -0.91 -10.07 16.53
N ARG A 128 -0.53 -10.21 17.80
CA ARG A 128 -1.09 -11.19 18.72
C ARG A 128 -2.06 -10.50 19.66
N LEU A 129 -3.26 -11.07 19.81
CA LEU A 129 -4.36 -10.54 20.60
C LEU A 129 -4.80 -11.54 21.66
N PHE A 130 -5.18 -11.04 22.83
CA PHE A 130 -5.59 -11.82 23.99
C PHE A 130 -6.85 -11.23 24.61
N ASN A 131 -7.77 -12.10 25.02
CA ASN A 131 -9.00 -11.74 25.74
C ASN A 131 -9.81 -10.61 25.10
N ILE A 132 -9.89 -10.58 23.77
CA ILE A 132 -10.58 -9.53 23.01
C ILE A 132 -11.77 -10.11 22.26
N ARG A 133 -12.89 -9.38 22.20
CA ARG A 133 -14.14 -9.87 21.62
C ARG A 133 -14.60 -9.00 20.47
N ARG A 134 -15.06 -9.65 19.39
CA ARG A 134 -15.68 -9.00 18.22
C ARG A 134 -14.78 -7.91 17.61
N VAL A 135 -13.50 -8.22 17.41
CA VAL A 135 -12.53 -7.40 16.67
C VAL A 135 -13.05 -7.19 15.26
N THR A 136 -13.21 -5.92 14.87
CA THR A 136 -13.70 -5.53 13.54
C THR A 136 -12.55 -5.13 12.63
N GLU A 137 -11.56 -4.41 13.18
CA GLU A 137 -10.47 -3.79 12.43
C GLU A 137 -9.20 -3.68 13.30
N ALA A 138 -8.05 -3.60 12.65
CA ALA A 138 -6.80 -3.20 13.30
C ALA A 138 -5.97 -2.37 12.32
N HIS A 139 -5.45 -1.23 12.78
CA HIS A 139 -4.79 -0.24 11.92
C HIS A 139 -3.47 0.24 12.52
N ILE A 140 -2.58 0.71 11.63
CA ILE A 140 -1.49 1.62 12.01
C ILE A 140 -1.97 3.04 11.81
N HIS A 141 -1.74 3.89 12.80
CA HIS A 141 -2.04 5.32 12.78
C HIS A 141 -0.77 6.14 12.88
N LEU A 142 -0.80 7.35 12.30
CA LEU A 142 0.27 8.34 12.42
C LEU A 142 -0.04 9.35 13.53
N GLY A 143 0.52 9.15 14.71
CA GLY A 143 0.37 10.06 15.84
C GLY A 143 1.40 9.80 16.95
N ARG A 144 1.75 10.89 17.64
CA ARG A 144 2.58 10.85 18.85
C ARG A 144 1.87 10.12 20.00
N PRO A 145 2.61 9.68 21.04
CA PRO A 145 1.99 9.15 22.25
C PRO A 145 0.93 10.10 22.80
N GLY A 146 -0.24 9.55 23.16
CA GLY A 146 -1.35 10.35 23.71
C GLY A 146 -2.16 11.17 22.70
N THR A 147 -1.80 11.17 21.42
CA THR A 147 -2.55 11.89 20.37
C THR A 147 -3.19 10.91 19.39
N ASN A 148 -4.42 11.20 18.94
CA ASN A 148 -5.09 10.44 17.87
C ASN A 148 -4.62 10.95 16.49
N GLY A 149 -4.44 10.03 15.56
CA GLY A 149 -3.91 10.32 14.24
C GLY A 149 -4.66 9.61 13.12
N PRO A 150 -4.46 9.99 11.85
CA PRO A 150 -5.06 9.33 10.71
C PRO A 150 -4.52 7.91 10.52
N ILE A 151 -5.35 7.04 9.93
CA ILE A 151 -4.95 5.69 9.52
C ILE A 151 -3.94 5.80 8.37
N VAL A 152 -2.88 5.00 8.44
CA VAL A 152 -1.85 4.91 7.40
C VAL A 152 -1.63 3.51 6.85
N ALA A 153 -2.13 2.47 7.53
CA ALA A 153 -2.13 1.10 7.01
C ALA A 153 -3.17 0.23 7.75
N TYR A 154 -3.67 -0.78 7.05
CA TYR A 154 -4.59 -1.79 7.59
C TYR A 154 -3.82 -3.06 7.96
N LEU A 155 -4.05 -3.59 9.17
CA LEU A 155 -3.50 -4.87 9.64
C LEU A 155 -4.57 -5.96 9.67
N TYR A 156 -5.84 -5.58 9.80
CA TYR A 156 -7.00 -6.47 9.79
C TYR A 156 -8.28 -5.69 9.47
N GLY A 157 -9.24 -6.38 8.85
CA GLY A 157 -10.57 -5.84 8.57
C GLY A 157 -10.64 -5.06 7.26
N PRO A 158 -11.81 -4.47 6.94
CA PRO A 158 -13.04 -4.43 7.76
C PRO A 158 -13.74 -5.78 7.91
N ASN A 159 -14.20 -6.13 9.13
CA ASN A 159 -15.09 -7.26 9.39
C ASN A 159 -16.25 -6.86 10.31
N ARG A 160 -17.44 -6.70 9.73
CA ARG A 160 -18.66 -6.24 10.46
C ARG A 160 -19.18 -7.25 11.49
N SER A 161 -19.00 -8.54 11.24
CA SER A 161 -19.42 -9.60 12.18
C SER A 161 -18.54 -9.60 13.43
N GLY A 162 -17.26 -9.30 13.22
CA GLY A 162 -16.20 -9.28 14.21
C GLY A 162 -15.75 -10.68 14.63
N VAL A 163 -14.49 -10.83 15.00
CA VAL A 163 -13.91 -12.10 15.48
C VAL A 163 -13.46 -11.97 16.92
N SER A 164 -13.65 -13.01 17.73
CA SER A 164 -13.22 -13.02 19.12
C SER A 164 -11.99 -13.91 19.30
N PHE A 165 -11.06 -13.49 20.15
CA PHE A 165 -9.83 -14.21 20.45
C PHE A 165 -9.63 -14.33 21.96
N THR A 166 -9.60 -15.56 22.47
CA THR A 166 -8.96 -15.83 23.77
C THR A 166 -7.45 -15.63 23.63
N SER A 167 -6.87 -16.21 22.59
CA SER A 167 -5.51 -15.94 22.08
C SER A 167 -5.53 -16.15 20.57
N GLY A 168 -5.07 -15.17 19.80
CA GLY A 168 -5.04 -15.25 18.34
C GLY A 168 -3.89 -14.45 17.74
N THR A 169 -3.46 -14.82 16.53
CA THR A 169 -2.38 -14.14 15.81
C THR A 169 -2.83 -13.80 14.41
N ILE A 170 -2.60 -12.56 14.00
CA ILE A 170 -2.81 -12.04 12.65
C ILE A 170 -1.43 -11.68 12.09
N THR A 171 -1.14 -12.12 10.88
CA THR A 171 0.15 -11.87 10.21
C THR A 171 -0.07 -11.33 8.81
N GLY A 172 0.86 -10.54 8.33
CA GLY A 172 0.87 -10.04 6.96
C GLY A 172 2.15 -9.31 6.62
N THR A 173 2.19 -8.74 5.43
CA THR A 173 3.29 -7.92 4.93
C THR A 173 2.69 -6.64 4.39
N LEU A 174 3.26 -5.50 4.79
CA LEU A 174 2.96 -4.20 4.22
C LEU A 174 4.02 -3.83 3.17
N GLN A 175 3.55 -3.38 2.02
CA GLN A 175 4.33 -2.79 0.94
C GLN A 175 3.81 -1.37 0.62
N ASP A 176 4.51 -0.67 -0.28
CA ASP A 176 4.23 0.74 -0.61
C ASP A 176 2.76 0.97 -1.00
N SER A 177 2.14 0.04 -1.72
CA SER A 177 0.73 0.12 -2.15
C SER A 177 -0.29 -0.01 -1.03
N ASP A 178 0.11 -0.54 0.14
CA ASP A 178 -0.80 -0.76 1.27
C ASP A 178 -0.92 0.48 2.16
N LEU A 179 -0.12 1.51 1.88
CA LEU A 179 -0.18 2.77 2.58
C LEU A 179 -1.39 3.58 2.14
N VAL A 180 -2.08 4.15 3.12
CA VAL A 180 -3.27 4.98 2.94
C VAL A 180 -3.12 6.32 3.66
N GLY A 181 -4.12 7.18 3.51
CA GLY A 181 -4.17 8.47 4.20
C GLY A 181 -2.95 9.34 3.85
N PRO A 182 -2.33 10.03 4.83
CA PRO A 182 -1.19 10.91 4.58
C PRO A 182 0.07 10.23 4.02
N LEU A 183 0.14 8.89 4.04
CA LEU A 183 1.25 8.13 3.49
C LEU A 183 0.90 7.42 2.16
N ALA A 184 -0.32 7.61 1.64
CA ALA A 184 -0.73 7.03 0.37
C ALA A 184 0.21 7.45 -0.77
N GLY A 185 0.58 6.49 -1.62
CA GLY A 185 1.49 6.72 -2.75
C GLY A 185 2.95 6.99 -2.35
N THR A 186 3.31 6.86 -1.07
CA THR A 186 4.69 6.97 -0.60
C THR A 186 5.31 5.58 -0.37
N SER A 187 6.57 5.52 0.06
CA SER A 187 7.23 4.24 0.37
C SER A 187 7.08 3.82 1.83
N ILE A 188 7.13 2.51 2.11
CA ILE A 188 7.19 1.93 3.46
C ILE A 188 8.33 2.54 4.28
N ALA A 189 9.43 2.95 3.63
CA ALA A 189 10.51 3.66 4.29
C ALA A 189 10.05 4.95 4.98
N ARG A 190 9.01 5.62 4.46
CA ARG A 190 8.40 6.79 5.11
C ARG A 190 7.69 6.41 6.41
N LEU A 191 6.91 5.33 6.41
CA LEU A 191 6.27 4.79 7.61
C LEU A 191 7.31 4.36 8.65
N VAL A 192 8.35 3.64 8.23
CA VAL A 192 9.46 3.22 9.11
C VAL A 192 10.13 4.43 9.78
N ARG A 193 10.39 5.51 9.05
CA ARG A 193 10.93 6.74 9.66
C ARG A 193 9.99 7.33 10.72
N GLU A 194 8.68 7.26 10.51
CA GLU A 194 7.71 7.74 11.51
C GLU A 194 7.63 6.80 12.72
N ILE A 195 7.78 5.48 12.53
CA ILE A 195 7.94 4.52 13.63
C ILE A 195 9.20 4.85 14.44
N GLN A 196 10.35 5.06 13.79
CA GLN A 196 11.61 5.41 14.45
C GLN A 196 11.54 6.73 15.23
N ARG A 197 10.69 7.66 14.78
CA ARG A 197 10.41 8.93 15.48
C ARG A 197 9.40 8.78 16.62
N GLY A 198 8.85 7.60 16.85
CA GLY A 198 7.79 7.37 17.83
C GLY A 198 6.45 7.99 17.43
N ASN A 199 6.21 8.21 16.14
CA ASN A 199 5.00 8.86 15.61
C ASN A 199 4.01 7.86 15.01
N ALA A 200 4.15 6.55 15.24
CA ALA A 200 3.20 5.56 14.76
C ALA A 200 2.74 4.61 15.87
N TYR A 201 1.45 4.28 15.88
CA TYR A 201 0.85 3.37 16.85
C TYR A 201 -0.10 2.38 16.19
N VAL A 202 -0.27 1.21 16.81
CA VAL A 202 -1.31 0.25 16.44
C VAL A 202 -2.54 0.51 17.29
N ASN A 203 -3.72 0.47 16.68
CA ASN A 203 -5.00 0.43 17.37
C ASN A 203 -5.82 -0.77 16.86
N VAL A 204 -6.58 -1.41 17.75
CA VAL A 204 -7.48 -2.52 17.45
C VAL A 204 -8.89 -2.14 17.88
N TYR A 205 -9.82 -2.29 16.95
CA TYR A 205 -11.20 -1.88 17.08
C TYR A 205 -12.08 -3.09 17.30
N THR A 206 -13.11 -2.92 18.12
CA THR A 206 -14.12 -3.95 18.33
C THR A 206 -15.51 -3.36 18.18
N ARG A 207 -16.52 -4.23 18.05
CA ARG A 207 -17.92 -3.79 18.03
C ARG A 207 -18.33 -3.04 19.30
N ARG A 208 -17.70 -3.33 20.45
CA ARG A 208 -17.99 -2.63 21.70
C ARG A 208 -17.28 -1.29 21.78
N ASN A 209 -16.08 -1.19 21.21
CA ASN A 209 -15.25 0.01 21.24
C ASN A 209 -14.87 0.40 19.80
N PRO A 210 -15.79 1.00 19.02
CA PRO A 210 -15.53 1.40 17.63
C PRO A 210 -14.54 2.57 17.50
N GLY A 211 -14.21 3.26 18.61
CA GLY A 211 -13.13 4.26 18.66
C GLY A 211 -11.74 3.68 18.96
N GLY A 212 -11.65 2.37 19.25
CA GLY A 212 -10.43 1.69 19.67
C GLY A 212 -10.62 1.00 21.03
N GLU A 213 -10.21 -0.27 21.15
CA GLU A 213 -10.22 -1.01 22.40
C GLU A 213 -8.84 -1.11 23.05
N ILE A 214 -7.79 -1.31 22.25
CA ILE A 214 -6.41 -1.43 22.72
C ILE A 214 -5.41 -0.79 21.75
N ARG A 215 -4.53 0.04 22.31
CA ARG A 215 -3.51 0.80 21.56
C ARG A 215 -2.11 0.53 22.08
N GLY A 216 -1.12 0.62 21.19
CA GLY A 216 0.28 0.58 21.55
C GLY A 216 1.13 1.40 20.58
N GLN A 217 1.96 2.29 21.10
CA GLN A 217 2.98 2.97 20.29
C GLN A 217 3.98 1.93 19.76
N ILE A 218 4.41 2.12 18.51
CA ILE A 218 5.42 1.27 17.88
C ILE A 218 6.79 1.90 18.14
N SER A 219 7.73 1.10 18.65
CA SER A 219 9.10 1.49 18.98
C SER A 219 10.10 0.40 18.64
#